data_AF-A0A7Z0B5M5-F1
#
_entry.id   AF-A0A7Z0B5M5-F1
#
_cell.length_a   1.000
_cell.length_b   1.000
_cell.length_c   1.000
_cell.angle_alpha   90.00
_cell.angle_beta   90.00
_cell.angle_gamma   90.00
#
_symmetry.space_group_name_H-M   'P 1'
#
loop_
_entity.id
_entity.type
_entity.pdbx_description
1 polymer ?
#
loop_
_entity_poly.entity_id
_entity_poly.type
_entity_poly.pdbx_seq_one_letter_code
_entity_poly.pdbx_strand_id
1 'polypeptide(L)'
;MSKQNFTAARVDGFEREPGKLQTIYRDAKTPGFGLRVTAAGARAYVFESRLFGKTITIGDVRAWDLGRARTEAARLKTLIDDGKDPREVRAEQQAAHEARRAEARRQDATFGVVWEEYIESRKPFWGERHSSQVTGHLIRRLYATVCNV
;
A
#
# COMPACT_ATOMS: atom_id res chain seq x y z
N MET A 1 -20.77 -4.18 25.89
CA MET A 1 -19.72 -5.23 25.95
C MET A 1 -18.63 -4.76 26.91
N SER A 2 -18.23 -5.58 27.88
CA SER A 2 -17.19 -5.20 28.85
C SER A 2 -15.82 -5.16 28.18
N LYS A 3 -14.97 -4.22 28.59
CA LYS A 3 -13.56 -4.18 28.18
C LYS A 3 -12.84 -5.34 28.87
N GLN A 4 -12.07 -6.13 28.13
CA GLN A 4 -11.33 -7.27 28.67
C GLN A 4 -9.83 -7.07 28.50
N ASN A 5 -9.02 -7.56 29.45
CA ASN A 5 -7.57 -7.55 29.28
C ASN A 5 -7.14 -8.61 28.26
N PHE A 6 -6.52 -8.18 27.17
CA PHE A 6 -6.01 -9.14 26.18
C PHE A 6 -4.68 -9.74 26.64
N THR A 7 -4.59 -11.07 26.54
CA THR A 7 -3.37 -11.87 26.65
C THR A 7 -3.30 -12.78 25.43
N ALA A 8 -2.12 -13.22 25.00
CA ALA A 8 -1.96 -14.06 23.81
C ALA A 8 -2.87 -15.30 23.86
N ALA A 9 -2.84 -16.04 24.98
CA ALA A 9 -3.70 -17.20 25.19
C ALA A 9 -5.21 -16.87 25.13
N ARG A 10 -5.62 -15.68 25.58
CA ARG A 10 -7.03 -15.27 25.57
C ARG A 10 -7.47 -14.79 24.20
N VAL A 11 -6.57 -14.17 23.44
CA VAL A 11 -6.80 -13.78 22.05
C VAL A 11 -7.12 -15.00 21.19
N ASP A 12 -6.46 -16.13 21.45
CA ASP A 12 -6.70 -17.38 20.73
C ASP A 12 -8.03 -18.05 21.10
N GLY A 13 -8.52 -17.83 22.32
CA GLY A 13 -9.80 -18.36 22.80
C GLY A 13 -11.02 -17.50 22.49
N PHE A 14 -10.87 -16.33 21.86
CA PHE A 14 -12.04 -15.52 21.49
C PHE A 14 -12.78 -16.12 20.30
N GLU A 15 -14.03 -16.48 20.54
CA GLU A 15 -14.94 -16.95 19.52
C GLU A 15 -15.86 -15.84 19.03
N ARG A 16 -16.55 -16.09 17.93
CA ARG A 16 -17.62 -15.22 17.45
C ARG A 16 -18.83 -15.34 18.37
N GLU A 17 -19.51 -14.24 18.61
CA GLU A 17 -20.82 -14.26 19.25
C GLU A 17 -21.87 -14.86 18.29
N PRO A 18 -22.63 -15.89 18.71
CA PRO A 18 -23.59 -16.55 17.84
C PRO A 18 -24.64 -15.57 17.31
N GLY A 19 -24.91 -15.64 16.00
CA GLY A 19 -25.86 -14.75 15.32
C GLY A 19 -25.28 -13.47 14.72
N LYS A 20 -24.00 -13.12 14.95
CA LYS A 20 -23.36 -11.91 14.39
C LYS A 20 -22.31 -12.22 13.34
N LEU A 21 -22.32 -11.52 12.20
CA LEU A 21 -21.33 -11.69 11.12
C LEU A 21 -19.88 -11.40 11.57
N GLN A 22 -19.72 -10.51 12.55
CA GLN A 22 -18.43 -10.20 13.16
C GLN A 22 -18.62 -9.76 14.61
N THR A 23 -17.64 -10.07 15.45
CA THR A 23 -17.58 -9.63 16.84
C THR A 23 -16.29 -8.87 17.06
N ILE A 24 -16.37 -7.70 17.70
CA ILE A 24 -15.20 -6.90 18.04
C ILE A 24 -15.06 -6.86 19.55
N TYR A 25 -14.03 -7.52 20.06
CA TYR A 25 -13.61 -7.45 21.45
C TYR A 25 -12.76 -6.20 21.67
N ARG A 26 -12.85 -5.58 22.85
CA ARG A 26 -12.08 -4.38 23.20
C ARG A 26 -11.11 -4.66 24.32
N ASP A 27 -9.86 -4.21 24.14
CA ASP A 27 -8.86 -4.31 25.19
C ASP A 27 -9.14 -3.25 26.27
N ALA A 28 -8.98 -3.64 27.53
CA ALA A 28 -9.09 -2.71 28.65
C ALA A 28 -7.80 -1.92 28.87
N LYS A 29 -6.63 -2.48 28.50
CA LYS A 29 -5.33 -1.83 28.68
C LYS A 29 -5.08 -0.71 27.69
N THR A 30 -5.50 -0.88 26.44
CA THR A 30 -5.23 0.08 25.36
C THR A 30 -6.55 0.63 24.82
N PRO A 31 -6.90 1.89 25.12
CA PRO A 31 -8.12 2.52 24.59
C PRO A 31 -8.15 2.49 23.06
N GLY A 32 -9.30 2.12 22.49
CA GLY A 32 -9.50 2.04 21.04
C GLY A 32 -8.95 0.76 20.39
N PHE A 33 -8.09 0.00 21.07
CA PHE A 33 -7.59 -1.28 20.57
C PHE A 33 -8.61 -2.40 20.75
N GLY A 34 -8.67 -3.29 19.77
CA GLY A 34 -9.59 -4.41 19.78
C GLY A 34 -9.18 -5.55 18.86
N LEU A 35 -9.90 -6.66 19.00
CA LEU A 35 -9.77 -7.85 18.17
C LEU A 35 -11.09 -8.08 17.46
N ARG A 36 -11.05 -8.14 16.13
CA ARG A 36 -12.19 -8.51 15.30
C ARG A 36 -12.09 -10.00 14.96
N VAL A 37 -13.16 -10.72 15.22
CA VAL A 37 -13.37 -12.13 14.83
C VAL A 37 -14.54 -12.17 13.84
N THR A 38 -14.31 -12.66 12.62
CA THR A 38 -15.35 -12.77 11.59
C THR A 38 -16.01 -14.14 11.60
N ALA A 39 -17.17 -14.27 10.94
CA ALA A 39 -17.87 -15.55 10.77
C ALA A 39 -17.02 -16.64 10.09
N ALA A 40 -16.08 -16.25 9.23
CA ALA A 40 -15.14 -17.15 8.58
C ALA A 40 -13.98 -17.61 9.51
N GLY A 41 -13.97 -17.15 10.77
CA GLY A 41 -12.90 -17.44 11.73
C GLY A 41 -11.63 -16.61 11.55
N ALA A 42 -11.64 -15.62 10.64
CA ALA A 42 -10.52 -14.71 10.46
C ALA A 42 -10.43 -13.75 11.65
N ARG A 43 -9.21 -13.53 12.14
CA ARG A 43 -8.94 -12.74 13.34
C ARG A 43 -7.95 -11.65 13.01
N ALA A 44 -8.35 -10.41 13.26
CA ALA A 44 -7.51 -9.26 12.99
C ALA A 44 -7.56 -8.27 14.13
N TYR A 45 -6.40 -7.72 14.48
CA TYR A 45 -6.28 -6.56 15.36
C TYR A 45 -6.82 -5.32 14.65
N VAL A 46 -7.66 -4.60 15.39
CA VAL A 46 -8.31 -3.39 14.92
C VAL A 46 -8.13 -2.28 15.93
N PHE A 47 -8.09 -1.06 15.43
CA PHE A 47 -8.09 0.15 16.23
C PHE A 47 -9.26 1.02 15.80
N GLU A 48 -10.04 1.49 16.75
CA GLU A 48 -11.15 2.41 16.50
C GLU A 48 -11.00 3.62 17.42
N SER A 49 -11.10 4.80 16.81
CA SER A 49 -11.12 6.06 17.54
C SER A 49 -12.48 6.73 17.45
N ARG A 50 -12.81 7.52 18.48
CA ARG A 50 -14.01 8.37 18.50
C ARG A 50 -13.89 9.56 17.55
N LEU A 51 -12.67 10.08 17.33
CA LEU A 51 -12.46 11.32 16.58
C LEU A 51 -12.88 11.19 15.11
N PHE A 52 -12.69 10.00 14.52
CA PHE A 52 -13.02 9.73 13.12
C PHE A 52 -14.08 8.64 12.93
N GLY A 53 -14.58 8.04 14.02
CA GLY A 53 -15.62 7.00 14.01
C GLY A 53 -15.32 5.76 13.15
N LYS A 54 -14.10 5.63 12.65
CA LYS A 54 -13.70 4.61 11.68
C LYS A 54 -12.81 3.57 12.32
N THR A 55 -13.06 2.31 11.97
CA THR A 55 -12.22 1.18 12.35
C THR A 55 -11.05 1.05 11.37
N ILE A 56 -9.83 1.07 11.89
CA ILE A 56 -8.58 0.83 11.17
C ILE A 56 -8.13 -0.59 11.49
N THR A 57 -7.81 -1.36 10.46
CA THR A 57 -7.23 -2.70 10.65
C THR A 57 -5.72 -2.56 10.77
N ILE A 58 -5.16 -3.10 11.85
CA ILE A 58 -3.70 -3.14 12.08
C ILE A 58 -3.12 -4.33 11.33
N GLY A 59 -3.67 -5.53 11.55
CA GLY A 59 -3.21 -6.75 10.87
C GLY A 59 -3.81 -8.02 11.44
N ASP A 60 -3.51 -9.15 10.80
CA ASP A 60 -3.95 -10.48 11.23
C ASP A 60 -3.19 -10.95 12.47
N VAL A 61 -3.87 -11.64 13.38
CA VAL A 61 -3.28 -12.19 14.63
C VAL A 61 -2.14 -13.16 14.35
N ARG A 62 -2.15 -13.87 13.21
CA ARG A 62 -1.07 -14.81 12.83
C ARG A 62 0.22 -14.11 12.43
N ALA A 63 0.12 -12.89 11.91
CA ALA A 63 1.26 -12.12 11.42
C ALA A 63 1.76 -11.08 12.43
N TRP A 64 0.92 -10.70 13.39
CA TRP A 64 1.21 -9.66 14.37
C TRP A 64 1.23 -10.23 15.78
N ASP A 65 2.32 -9.99 16.51
CA ASP A 65 2.35 -10.22 17.95
C ASP A 65 1.46 -9.21 18.69
N LEU A 66 0.86 -9.62 19.81
CA LEU A 66 -0.02 -8.77 20.63
C LEU A 66 0.70 -7.51 21.14
N GLY A 67 1.97 -7.63 21.55
CA GLY A 67 2.76 -6.50 22.02
C GLY A 67 2.98 -5.49 20.89
N ARG A 68 3.38 -5.98 19.73
CA ARG A 68 3.57 -5.16 18.52
C ARG A 68 2.27 -4.48 18.07
N ALA A 69 1.15 -5.21 18.11
CA ALA A 69 -0.16 -4.67 17.77
C ALA A 69 -0.60 -3.54 18.73
N ARG A 70 -0.30 -3.66 20.04
CA ARG A 70 -0.55 -2.58 21.01
C ARG A 70 0.30 -1.35 20.76
N THR A 71 1.59 -1.52 20.45
CA THR A 71 2.47 -0.39 20.11
C THR A 71 1.97 0.34 18.86
N GLU A 72 1.55 -0.40 17.83
CA GLU A 72 0.99 0.22 16.63
C GLU A 72 -0.35 0.91 16.91
N ALA A 73 -1.21 0.34 17.76
CA ALA A 73 -2.43 1.00 18.21
C ALA A 73 -2.15 2.32 18.96
N ALA A 74 -1.11 2.34 19.80
CA ALA A 74 -0.68 3.56 20.49
C ALA A 74 -0.18 4.62 19.51
N ARG A 75 0.61 4.20 18.50
CA ARG A 75 1.06 5.09 17.41
C ARG A 75 -0.12 5.68 16.63
N LEU A 76 -1.10 4.85 16.25
CA LEU A 76 -2.32 5.31 15.56
C LEU A 76 -3.12 6.27 16.42
N LYS A 77 -3.18 6.04 17.74
CA LYS A 77 -3.82 6.96 18.67
C LYS A 77 -3.12 8.32 18.67
N THR A 78 -1.81 8.37 18.85
CA THR A 78 -1.05 9.63 18.81
C THR A 78 -1.28 10.38 17.51
N LEU A 79 -1.27 9.68 16.38
CA LEU A 79 -1.48 10.30 15.07
C LEU A 79 -2.87 10.94 14.94
N ILE A 80 -3.91 10.28 15.49
CA ILE A 80 -5.27 10.83 15.54
C ILE A 80 -5.38 11.98 16.56
N ASP A 81 -4.73 11.87 17.72
CA ASP A 81 -4.68 12.93 18.73
C ASP A 81 -3.99 14.19 18.15
N ASP A 82 -3.01 14.02 17.25
CA ASP A 82 -2.37 15.08 16.47
C ASP A 82 -3.28 15.63 15.32
N GLY A 83 -4.50 15.12 15.19
CA GLY A 83 -5.48 15.54 14.18
C GLY A 83 -5.24 15.00 12.77
N LYS A 84 -4.31 14.05 12.58
CA LYS A 84 -4.00 13.46 11.27
C LYS A 84 -4.76 12.15 11.10
N ASP A 85 -5.40 11.94 9.96
CA ASP A 85 -6.00 10.62 9.64
C ASP A 85 -4.88 9.66 9.17
N PRO A 86 -4.70 8.49 9.82
CA PRO A 86 -3.70 7.50 9.39
C PRO A 86 -3.83 7.05 7.93
N ARG A 87 -5.01 7.17 7.32
CA ARG A 87 -5.22 6.87 5.90
C ARG A 87 -4.62 7.93 4.99
N GLU A 88 -4.79 9.20 5.35
CA GLU A 88 -4.20 10.30 4.61
C GLU A 88 -2.68 10.23 4.68
N VAL A 89 -2.11 9.96 5.86
CA VAL A 89 -0.67 9.78 6.01
C VAL A 89 -0.15 8.60 5.18
N ARG A 90 -0.89 7.48 5.10
CA ARG A 90 -0.51 6.36 4.23
C ARG A 90 -0.62 6.71 2.75
N ALA A 91 -1.67 7.41 2.34
CA ALA A 91 -1.87 7.84 0.97
C ALA A 91 -0.78 8.83 0.53
N GLU A 92 -0.43 9.79 1.39
CA GLU A 92 0.64 10.76 1.17
C GLU A 92 2.00 10.07 1.04
N GLN A 93 2.30 9.08 1.89
CA GLN A 93 3.52 8.28 1.77
C GLN A 93 3.59 7.48 0.47
N GLN A 94 2.46 6.89 0.05
CA GLN A 94 2.37 6.17 -1.22
C GLN A 94 2.60 7.12 -2.40
N ALA A 95 1.90 8.26 -2.43
CA ALA A 95 2.08 9.27 -3.47
C ALA A 95 3.53 9.78 -3.53
N ALA A 96 4.17 10.04 -2.38
CA ALA A 96 5.56 10.45 -2.32
C ALA A 96 6.54 9.36 -2.79
N HIS A 97 6.21 8.08 -2.61
CA HIS A 97 7.00 6.98 -3.15
C HIS A 97 6.83 6.86 -4.67
N GLU A 98 5.60 6.94 -5.17
CA GLU A 98 5.31 6.92 -6.61
C GLU A 98 5.94 8.11 -7.34
N ALA A 99 5.89 9.31 -6.75
CA ALA A 99 6.55 10.50 -7.28
C ALA A 99 8.06 10.30 -7.40
N ARG A 100 8.71 9.77 -6.36
CA ARG A 100 10.15 9.42 -6.39
C ARG A 100 10.46 8.38 -7.45
N ARG A 101 9.63 7.35 -7.61
CA ARG A 101 9.78 6.34 -8.68
C ARG A 101 9.61 6.95 -10.06
N ALA A 102 8.66 7.86 -10.25
CA ALA A 102 8.46 8.57 -11.51
C ALA A 102 9.63 9.51 -11.82
N GLU A 103 10.19 10.19 -10.83
CA GLU A 103 11.38 11.02 -10.99
C GLU A 103 12.63 10.20 -11.32
N ALA A 104 12.87 9.09 -10.63
CA ALA A 104 13.96 8.17 -10.96
C ALA A 104 13.82 7.65 -12.41
N ARG A 105 12.62 7.23 -12.81
CA ARG A 105 12.35 6.83 -14.21
C ARG A 105 12.64 7.95 -15.21
N ARG A 106 12.33 9.22 -14.88
CA ARG A 106 12.64 10.37 -15.74
C ARG A 106 14.14 10.61 -15.86
N GLN A 107 14.89 10.42 -14.79
CA GLN A 107 16.35 10.60 -14.78
C GLN A 107 17.07 9.45 -15.51
N ASP A 108 16.58 8.21 -15.35
CA ASP A 108 17.14 7.01 -15.99
C ASP A 108 16.65 6.81 -17.44
N ALA A 109 15.69 7.61 -17.91
CA ALA A 109 15.20 7.54 -19.28
C ALA A 109 16.31 7.95 -20.26
N THR A 110 16.88 6.96 -20.94
CA THR A 110 17.84 7.21 -22.01
C THR A 110 17.12 7.59 -23.30
N PHE A 111 17.80 8.32 -24.18
CA PHE A 111 17.27 8.70 -25.49
C PHE A 111 16.72 7.49 -26.27
N GLY A 112 17.39 6.33 -26.19
CA GLY A 112 16.95 5.11 -26.86
C GLY A 112 15.58 4.60 -26.40
N VAL A 113 15.34 4.58 -25.09
CA VAL A 113 14.06 4.12 -24.50
C VAL A 113 12.91 5.05 -24.87
N VAL A 114 13.12 6.37 -24.77
CA VAL A 114 12.10 7.38 -25.13
C VAL A 114 11.85 7.36 -26.64
N TRP A 115 12.90 7.12 -27.43
CA TRP A 115 12.78 7.04 -28.88
C TRP A 115 11.97 5.83 -29.32
N GLU A 116 12.21 4.64 -28.76
CA GLU A 116 11.43 3.44 -29.07
C GLU A 116 9.93 3.62 -28.73
N GLU A 117 9.62 4.18 -27.56
CA GLU A 117 8.24 4.49 -27.16
C GLU A 117 7.58 5.53 -28.10
N TYR A 118 8.34 6.54 -28.52
CA TYR A 118 7.89 7.51 -29.52
C TYR A 118 7.58 6.85 -30.87
N ILE A 119 8.47 5.99 -31.38
CA ILE A 119 8.25 5.27 -32.64
C ILE A 119 6.98 4.43 -32.56
N GLU A 120 6.81 3.61 -31.52
CA GLU A 120 5.64 2.74 -31.38
C GLU A 120 4.33 3.54 -31.25
N SER A 121 4.33 4.68 -30.56
CA SER A 121 3.15 5.56 -30.50
C SER A 121 2.80 6.24 -31.82
N ARG A 122 3.80 6.47 -32.69
CA ARG A 122 3.63 7.20 -33.96
C ARG A 122 3.44 6.30 -35.18
N LYS A 123 3.90 5.06 -35.11
CA LYS A 123 3.80 4.02 -36.16
C LYS A 123 2.38 3.82 -36.71
N PRO A 124 1.28 3.89 -35.92
CA PRO A 124 -0.08 3.79 -36.45
C PRO A 124 -0.48 4.95 -37.37
N PHE A 125 0.18 6.11 -37.23
CA PHE A 125 -0.07 7.31 -38.04
C PHE A 125 0.84 7.39 -39.27
N TRP A 126 1.72 6.41 -39.46
CA TRP A 126 2.69 6.40 -40.54
C TRP A 126 2.25 5.51 -41.69
N GLY A 127 2.29 6.06 -42.90
CA GLY A 127 2.19 5.26 -44.11
C GLY A 127 3.41 4.34 -44.27
N GLU A 128 3.23 3.24 -45.00
CA GLU A 128 4.20 2.15 -45.19
C GLU A 128 5.63 2.61 -45.57
N ARG A 129 5.70 3.67 -46.40
CA ARG A 129 6.95 4.29 -46.87
C ARG A 129 7.71 5.04 -45.77
N HIS A 130 6.98 5.69 -44.87
CA HIS A 130 7.54 6.46 -43.75
C HIS A 130 8.04 5.52 -42.66
N SER A 131 7.27 4.48 -42.34
CA SER A 131 7.69 3.40 -41.42
C SER A 131 8.98 2.74 -41.88
N SER A 132 9.09 2.39 -43.17
CA SER A 132 10.31 1.78 -43.73
C SER A 132 11.53 2.69 -43.69
N GLN A 133 11.35 4.01 -43.88
CA GLN A 133 12.45 4.99 -43.79
C GLN A 133 12.98 5.15 -42.37
N VAL A 134 12.09 5.27 -41.39
CA VAL A 134 12.47 5.50 -39.99
C VAL A 134 13.17 4.28 -39.41
N THR A 135 12.68 3.07 -39.71
CA THR A 135 13.35 1.82 -39.27
C THR A 135 14.72 1.62 -39.95
N GLY A 136 14.86 2.02 -41.23
CA GLY A 136 16.10 1.84 -42.00
C GLY A 136 17.22 2.86 -41.70
N HIS A 137 16.89 4.11 -41.37
CA HIS A 137 17.90 5.16 -41.16
C HIS A 137 18.54 5.12 -39.76
N LEU A 138 17.83 4.59 -38.76
CA LEU A 138 18.28 4.57 -37.36
C LEU A 138 19.28 3.46 -37.04
N ILE A 139 19.10 2.24 -37.59
CA ILE A 139 20.06 1.14 -37.40
C ILE A 139 21.44 1.54 -37.93
N ARG A 140 21.49 2.27 -39.06
CA ARG A 140 22.76 2.73 -39.66
C ARG A 140 23.45 3.86 -38.89
N ARG A 141 22.71 4.78 -38.26
CA ARG A 141 23.31 5.93 -37.55
C ARG A 141 23.65 5.64 -36.09
N LEU A 142 22.89 4.79 -35.39
CA LEU A 142 23.23 4.41 -34.01
C LEU A 142 24.42 3.43 -33.94
N TYR A 143 24.54 2.48 -34.87
CA TYR A 143 25.72 1.61 -34.94
C TYR A 143 27.01 2.37 -35.28
N ALA A 144 26.94 3.43 -36.10
CA ALA A 144 28.10 4.24 -36.47
C ALA A 144 28.65 5.09 -35.31
N THR A 145 27.83 5.40 -34.30
CA THR A 145 28.24 6.21 -33.14
C THR A 145 28.73 5.35 -31.97
N VAL A 146 28.29 4.09 -31.86
CA VAL A 146 28.71 3.15 -30.80
C VAL A 146 29.95 2.32 -31.19
N CYS A 147 30.18 2.06 -32.48
CA CYS A 147 31.35 1.30 -32.95
C CYS A 147 32.57 2.17 -33.34
N ASN A 148 32.60 3.44 -32.95
CA ASN A 148 33.72 4.35 -33.23
C ASN A 148 34.31 4.98 -31.95
N VAL A 149 34.39 4.18 -30.89
CA VAL A 149 35.27 4.37 -29.73
C VAL A 149 36.25 3.20 -29.70
#